data_AF-A0AAW1U088-F1
#
_entry.id   AF-A0AAW1U088-F1
#
_cell.length_a   1.000
_cell.length_b   1.000
_cell.length_c   1.000
_cell.angle_alpha   90.00
_cell.angle_beta   90.00
_cell.angle_gamma   90.00
#
_symmetry.space_group_name_H-M   'P 1'
#
loop_
_entity.id
_entity.type
_entity.pdbx_description
1 polymer ?
#
loop_
_entity_poly.entity_id
_entity_poly.type
_entity_poly.pdbx_seq_one_letter_code
_entity_poly.pdbx_strand_id
1 'polypeptide(L)'
;MIPFLLVFLCFHHPSESAENGNVPTECQQPIKCLNSTTLSFCGMINGVEQNIGQTYLCPTGYECSIQNKFQPCVFKPPECSAVGAGKFAAAKCNEYYECSSTLWWWNQSLNTCPQDQAFSIASKQCVSITETDCRI
;
A
#
# COMPACT_ATOMS: atom_id res chain seq x y z
N MET A 1 -49.19 -43.00 2.23
CA MET A 1 -48.73 -44.13 1.42
C MET A 1 -48.90 -43.73 -0.04
N ILE A 2 -47.77 -43.41 -0.71
CA ILE A 2 -47.50 -43.18 -2.16
C ILE A 2 -48.39 -42.14 -2.91
N PRO A 3 -47.97 -41.51 -4.05
CA PRO A 3 -46.65 -41.45 -4.70
C PRO A 3 -46.31 -40.09 -5.41
N PHE A 4 -45.17 -40.08 -6.14
CA PHE A 4 -44.72 -39.20 -7.24
C PHE A 4 -44.16 -37.79 -6.90
N LEU A 5 -42.82 -37.62 -6.94
CA LEU A 5 -42.00 -37.28 -8.12
C LEU A 5 -42.16 -35.83 -8.58
N LEU A 6 -41.19 -34.99 -8.22
CA LEU A 6 -40.66 -33.94 -9.08
C LEU A 6 -39.20 -33.70 -8.71
N VAL A 7 -38.34 -34.33 -9.50
CA VAL A 7 -36.95 -33.93 -9.71
C VAL A 7 -37.00 -32.52 -10.29
N PHE A 8 -36.43 -31.53 -9.61
CA PHE A 8 -35.86 -30.37 -10.29
C PHE A 8 -34.52 -30.02 -9.66
N LEU A 9 -33.50 -30.31 -10.46
CA LEU A 9 -32.14 -29.84 -10.33
C LEU A 9 -32.15 -28.31 -10.28
N CYS A 10 -31.61 -27.73 -9.21
CA CYS A 10 -31.08 -26.37 -9.28
C CYS A 10 -29.55 -26.45 -9.42
N PHE A 11 -29.09 -27.10 -10.49
CA PHE A 11 -27.88 -26.63 -11.17
C PHE A 11 -28.34 -25.49 -12.07
N HIS A 12 -28.24 -24.25 -11.59
CA HIS A 12 -28.35 -23.09 -12.46
C HIS A 12 -26.94 -22.70 -12.91
N HIS A 13 -26.78 -22.75 -14.22
CA HIS A 13 -25.65 -22.36 -15.02
C HIS A 13 -25.09 -20.96 -14.69
N PRO A 14 -23.83 -20.68 -15.07
CA PRO A 14 -23.27 -19.35 -15.04
C PRO A 14 -24.07 -18.46 -16.01
N SER A 15 -24.65 -17.38 -15.50
CA SER A 15 -25.21 -16.34 -16.36
C SER A 15 -24.07 -15.54 -16.96
N GLU A 16 -23.68 -15.95 -18.17
CA GLU A 16 -22.99 -15.10 -19.13
C GLU A 16 -23.93 -13.94 -19.49
N SER A 17 -23.69 -12.78 -18.92
CA SER A 17 -24.28 -11.51 -19.38
C SER A 17 -23.18 -10.73 -20.06
N ALA A 18 -23.06 -10.95 -21.38
CA ALA A 18 -22.44 -9.97 -22.27
C ALA A 18 -23.51 -8.94 -22.65
N GLU A 19 -23.53 -7.79 -21.97
CA GLU A 19 -24.11 -6.58 -22.51
C GLU A 19 -23.16 -5.40 -22.30
N ASN A 20 -22.92 -4.73 -23.42
CA ASN A 20 -21.93 -3.70 -23.65
C ASN A 20 -22.40 -2.41 -22.97
N GLY A 21 -21.96 -2.18 -21.74
CA GLY A 21 -22.15 -0.94 -20.99
C GLY A 21 -20.93 -0.75 -20.12
N ASN A 22 -20.36 0.45 -20.13
CA ASN A 22 -19.23 0.82 -19.30
C ASN A 22 -19.73 0.86 -17.83
N VAL A 23 -19.81 -0.30 -17.20
CA VAL A 23 -20.17 -0.44 -15.78
C VAL A 23 -19.03 0.21 -15.00
N PRO A 24 -19.27 1.31 -14.27
CA PRO A 24 -18.24 1.88 -13.43
C PRO A 24 -17.92 0.83 -12.38
N THR A 25 -16.68 0.35 -12.40
CA THR A 25 -16.11 -0.52 -11.37
C THR A 25 -16.45 0.06 -10.00
N GLU A 26 -17.37 -0.59 -9.28
CA GLU A 26 -17.86 -0.14 -7.98
C GLU A 26 -16.70 0.06 -6.99
N CYS A 27 -16.87 0.88 -5.95
CA CYS A 27 -15.99 0.94 -4.78
C CYS A 27 -15.96 -0.43 -4.07
N GLN A 28 -15.26 -1.42 -4.63
CA GLN A 28 -15.09 -2.73 -4.00
C GLN A 28 -14.35 -2.61 -2.65
N GLN A 29 -13.67 -1.48 -2.45
CA GLN A 29 -12.92 -1.15 -1.25
C GLN A 29 -13.10 0.33 -0.87
N PRO A 30 -13.11 0.66 0.44
CA PRO A 30 -13.32 2.03 0.92
C PRO A 30 -12.14 2.97 0.64
N ILE A 31 -11.04 2.45 0.07
CA ILE A 31 -9.80 3.17 -0.20
C ILE A 31 -9.48 3.01 -1.69
N LYS A 32 -9.06 4.12 -2.30
CA LYS A 32 -8.62 4.19 -3.69
C LYS A 32 -7.24 4.82 -3.76
N CYS A 33 -6.28 4.09 -4.33
CA CYS A 33 -4.97 4.65 -4.66
C CYS A 33 -5.10 5.47 -5.94
N LEU A 34 -4.89 6.79 -5.85
CA LEU A 34 -4.89 7.67 -7.02
C LEU A 34 -3.58 7.56 -7.80
N ASN A 35 -2.49 7.27 -7.08
CA ASN A 35 -1.18 6.91 -7.61
C ASN A 35 -0.40 6.10 -6.54
N SER A 36 0.89 5.86 -6.75
CA SER A 36 1.72 5.06 -5.82
C SER A 36 1.89 5.68 -4.43
N THR A 37 1.70 6.99 -4.25
CA THR A 37 1.88 7.66 -2.94
C THR A 37 0.64 8.39 -2.45
N THR A 38 -0.44 8.44 -3.24
CA THR A 38 -1.64 9.24 -2.94
C THR A 38 -2.86 8.36 -2.86
N LEU A 39 -3.64 8.50 -1.79
CA LEU A 39 -4.88 7.77 -1.55
C LEU A 39 -6.07 8.71 -1.35
N SER A 40 -7.26 8.19 -1.63
CA SER A 40 -8.54 8.82 -1.30
C SER A 40 -9.51 7.77 -0.78
N PHE A 41 -10.58 8.21 -0.12
CA PHE A 41 -11.64 7.31 0.32
C PHE A 41 -12.74 7.27 -0.73
N CYS A 42 -13.30 6.09 -0.95
CA CYS A 42 -14.33 5.85 -1.94
C CYS A 42 -15.67 5.65 -1.22
N GLY A 43 -16.73 6.31 -1.68
CA GLY A 43 -18.08 6.14 -1.15
C GLY A 43 -19.15 6.45 -2.18
N MET A 44 -20.37 6.00 -1.90
CA MET A 44 -21.52 6.20 -2.78
C MET A 44 -22.32 7.42 -2.31
N ILE A 45 -22.45 8.43 -3.18
CA ILE A 45 -23.33 9.59 -2.96
C ILE A 45 -24.36 9.59 -4.08
N ASN A 46 -25.65 9.46 -3.73
CA ASN A 46 -26.76 9.43 -4.69
C ASN A 46 -26.62 8.38 -5.79
N GLY A 47 -26.08 7.20 -5.46
CA GLY A 47 -25.86 6.11 -6.42
C GLY A 47 -24.65 6.29 -7.34
N VAL A 48 -23.84 7.33 -7.12
CA VAL A 48 -22.62 7.60 -7.89
C VAL A 48 -21.39 7.41 -7.00
N GLU A 49 -20.37 6.73 -7.52
CA GLU A 49 -19.06 6.64 -6.87
C GLU A 49 -18.43 8.03 -6.79
N GLN A 50 -18.04 8.42 -5.59
CA GLN A 50 -17.36 9.67 -5.32
C GLN A 50 -16.14 9.43 -4.44
N ASN A 51 -15.08 10.18 -4.71
CA ASN A 51 -14.00 10.37 -3.76
C ASN A 51 -14.55 11.19 -2.59
N ILE A 52 -14.52 10.62 -1.40
CA ILE A 52 -15.03 11.24 -0.19
C ILE A 52 -13.89 11.95 0.52
N GLY A 53 -14.06 13.25 0.76
CA GLY A 53 -13.11 14.05 1.53
C GLY A 53 -11.85 14.42 0.74
N GLN A 54 -10.74 14.56 1.45
CA GLN A 54 -9.47 15.00 0.88
C GLN A 54 -8.61 13.82 0.43
N THR A 55 -7.61 14.10 -0.40
CA THR A 55 -6.56 13.15 -0.73
C THR A 55 -5.49 13.16 0.35
N TYR A 56 -4.96 11.97 0.65
CA TYR A 56 -3.90 11.79 1.65
C TYR A 56 -2.65 11.32 0.95
N LEU A 57 -1.51 11.91 1.30
CA LEU A 57 -0.20 11.48 0.84
C LEU A 57 0.38 10.49 1.84
N CYS A 58 0.85 9.34 1.36
CA CYS A 58 1.61 8.42 2.16
C CYS A 58 2.94 9.05 2.60
N PRO A 59 3.44 8.72 3.80
CA PRO A 59 4.75 9.17 4.24
C PRO A 59 5.86 8.74 3.28
N THR A 60 6.99 9.44 3.31
CA THR A 60 8.18 9.09 2.52
C THR A 60 8.58 7.63 2.76
N GLY A 61 8.74 6.86 1.69
CA GLY A 61 9.08 5.42 1.76
C GLY A 61 7.88 4.48 1.85
N TYR A 62 6.65 5.02 1.85
CA TYR A 62 5.42 4.22 1.83
C TYR A 62 4.71 4.37 0.49
N GLU A 63 4.13 3.27 0.01
CA GLU A 63 3.26 3.24 -1.16
C GLU A 63 1.81 2.93 -0.76
N CYS A 64 0.87 3.47 -1.54
CA CYS A 64 -0.53 3.15 -1.39
C CYS A 64 -0.79 1.71 -1.84
N SER A 65 -1.41 0.93 -0.97
CA SER A 65 -1.86 -0.43 -1.21
C SER A 65 -3.28 -0.61 -0.70
N ILE A 66 -4.10 -1.23 -1.55
CA ILE A 66 -5.49 -1.54 -1.24
C ILE A 66 -5.65 -2.90 -0.52
N GLN A 67 -4.54 -3.61 -0.27
CA GLN A 67 -4.56 -4.93 0.36
C GLN A 67 -4.95 -4.88 1.84
N ASN A 68 -4.60 -3.79 2.55
CA ASN A 68 -4.95 -3.59 3.95
C ASN A 68 -5.80 -2.33 4.14
N LYS A 69 -7.09 -2.53 4.39
CA LYS A 69 -8.07 -1.46 4.58
C LYS A 69 -7.78 -0.57 5.79
N PHE A 70 -7.02 -1.05 6.77
CA PHE A 70 -6.69 -0.31 7.99
C PHE A 70 -5.31 0.35 7.92
N GLN A 71 -4.45 -0.09 7.01
CA GLN A 71 -3.11 0.45 6.82
C GLN A 71 -2.79 0.55 5.32
N PRO A 72 -3.36 1.56 4.64
CA PRO A 72 -3.25 1.68 3.19
C PRO A 72 -1.88 2.16 2.72
N CYS A 73 -1.10 2.79 3.59
CA CYS A 73 0.29 3.11 3.29
C CYS A 73 1.16 1.97 3.80
N VAL A 74 1.77 1.23 2.87
CA VAL A 74 2.67 0.12 3.16
C VAL A 74 4.11 0.53 2.88
N PHE A 75 5.02 0.24 3.80
CA PHE A 75 6.42 0.59 3.61
C PHE A 75 7.00 -0.23 2.45
N LYS A 76 7.74 0.43 1.55
CA LYS A 76 8.46 -0.22 0.47
C LYS A 76 9.96 0.07 0.58
N PRO A 77 10.81 -0.96 0.61
CA PRO A 77 12.25 -0.78 0.58
C PRO A 77 12.70 -0.02 -0.68
N PRO A 78 13.75 0.81 -0.59
CA PRO A 78 14.26 1.54 -1.74
C PRO A 78 14.84 0.59 -2.79
N GLU A 79 14.62 0.88 -4.06
CA GLU A 79 15.28 0.18 -5.16
C GLU A 79 16.62 0.86 -5.45
N CYS A 80 17.75 0.27 -5.00
CA CYS A 80 19.06 0.93 -5.04
C CYS A 80 19.53 1.32 -6.45
N SER A 81 19.13 0.58 -7.48
CA SER A 81 19.34 0.90 -8.90
C SER A 81 18.70 2.23 -9.32
N ALA A 82 17.56 2.59 -8.72
CA ALA A 82 16.81 3.80 -9.05
C ALA A 82 17.24 5.00 -8.19
N VAL A 83 17.52 4.76 -6.90
CA VAL A 83 17.83 5.85 -5.93
C VAL A 83 19.33 6.14 -5.79
N GLY A 84 20.19 5.23 -6.24
CA GLY A 84 21.64 5.34 -6.10
C GLY A 84 22.18 4.97 -4.72
N ALA A 85 23.48 5.22 -4.52
CA ALA A 85 24.15 4.93 -3.26
C ALA A 85 23.74 5.91 -2.16
N GLY A 86 23.53 5.43 -0.94
CA GLY A 86 23.15 6.26 0.19
C GLY A 86 22.35 5.54 1.26
N LYS A 87 21.86 6.30 2.25
CA LYS A 87 21.03 5.82 3.35
C LYS A 87 19.58 6.28 3.21
N PHE A 88 18.65 5.39 3.50
CA PHE A 88 17.22 5.59 3.31
C PHE A 88 16.45 5.04 4.51
N ALA A 89 15.29 5.63 4.80
CA ALA A 89 14.44 5.16 5.91
C ALA A 89 14.03 3.71 5.71
N ALA A 90 13.87 2.98 6.82
CA ALA A 90 13.20 1.68 6.85
C ALA A 90 11.79 1.81 7.45
N ALA A 91 11.09 0.68 7.55
CA ALA A 91 9.76 0.62 8.17
C ALA A 91 9.79 0.99 9.66
N LYS A 92 10.87 0.64 10.37
CA LYS A 92 11.05 0.98 11.80
C LYS A 92 11.97 2.18 11.95
N CYS A 93 11.65 3.03 12.93
CA CYS A 93 12.40 4.27 13.19
C CYS A 93 13.89 4.06 13.50
N ASN A 94 14.23 2.96 14.16
CA ASN A 94 15.60 2.62 14.49
C ASN A 94 16.30 1.79 13.40
N GLU A 95 15.70 1.64 12.21
CA GLU A 95 16.27 0.89 11.10
C GLU A 95 16.43 1.79 9.87
N TYR A 96 17.43 1.48 9.03
CA TYR A 96 17.66 2.17 7.77
C TYR A 96 18.23 1.24 6.72
N TYR A 97 17.91 1.49 5.45
CA TYR A 97 18.55 0.83 4.32
C TYR A 97 19.80 1.58 3.90
N GLU A 98 20.87 0.85 3.62
CA GLU A 98 22.08 1.36 3.00
C GLU A 98 22.27 0.70 1.65
N CYS A 99 22.15 1.53 0.61
CA CYS A 99 22.43 1.17 -0.76
C CYS A 99 23.89 1.48 -1.05
N SER A 100 24.65 0.49 -1.49
CA SER A 100 26.02 0.65 -1.95
C SER A 100 26.18 0.05 -3.34
N SER A 101 27.06 0.66 -4.14
CA SER A 101 27.49 0.08 -5.41
C SER A 101 28.90 -0.44 -5.23
N THR A 102 29.13 -1.68 -5.63
CA THR A 102 30.47 -2.24 -5.71
C THR A 102 30.62 -2.82 -7.10
N LEU A 103 31.58 -2.30 -7.87
CA LEU A 103 31.72 -2.62 -9.28
C LEU A 103 30.40 -2.36 -10.04
N TRP A 104 29.83 -3.38 -10.69
CA TRP A 104 28.65 -3.28 -11.55
C TRP A 104 27.35 -3.74 -10.86
N TRP A 105 27.39 -4.05 -9.56
CA TRP A 105 26.23 -4.53 -8.82
C TRP A 105 25.83 -3.58 -7.68
N TRP A 106 24.52 -3.51 -7.44
CA TRP A 106 23.93 -2.81 -6.31
C TRP A 106 23.72 -3.77 -5.15
N ASN A 107 24.11 -3.34 -3.95
CA ASN A 107 23.82 -4.03 -2.69
C ASN A 107 22.87 -3.19 -1.86
N GLN A 108 21.92 -3.86 -1.23
CA GLN A 108 21.01 -3.27 -0.25
C GLN A 108 21.20 -4.00 1.08
N SER A 109 21.47 -3.24 2.14
CA SER A 109 21.58 -3.78 3.49
C SER A 109 20.59 -3.08 4.41
N LEU A 110 19.92 -3.85 5.27
CA LEU A 110 19.09 -3.31 6.35
C LEU A 110 19.96 -3.23 7.61
N ASN A 111 20.12 -2.04 8.15
CA ASN A 111 20.93 -1.75 9.31
C ASN A 111 20.06 -1.18 10.44
N THR A 112 20.54 -1.31 11.67
CA THR A 112 19.87 -0.81 12.86
C THR A 112 20.73 0.27 13.50
N CYS A 113 20.11 1.39 13.87
CA CYS A 113 20.74 2.43 14.66
C CYS A 113 21.14 1.91 16.05
N PRO A 114 22.15 2.52 16.69
CA PRO A 114 22.48 2.26 18.09
C PRO A 114 21.27 2.45 19.02
N GLN A 115 21.38 1.93 20.24
CA GLN A 115 20.31 2.03 21.23
C GLN A 115 19.91 3.51 21.46
N ASP A 116 18.61 3.74 21.62
CA ASP A 116 18.00 5.06 21.86
C ASP A 116 18.23 6.09 20.72
N GLN A 117 18.53 5.60 19.52
CA GLN A 117 18.65 6.41 18.31
C GLN A 117 17.63 5.98 17.23
N ALA A 118 17.26 6.95 16.41
CA ALA A 118 16.43 6.75 15.23
C ALA A 118 17.12 7.34 13.99
N PHE A 119 16.83 6.76 12.83
CA PHE A 119 17.39 7.24 11.58
C PHE A 119 16.69 8.52 11.14
N SER A 120 17.45 9.60 11.01
CA SER A 120 16.96 10.87 10.47
C SER A 120 17.14 10.90 8.95
N ILE A 121 16.02 11.09 8.25
CA ILE A 121 16.00 11.21 6.78
C ILE A 121 16.70 12.49 6.33
N ALA A 122 16.61 13.57 7.14
CA ALA A 122 17.16 14.87 6.82
C ALA A 122 18.69 14.88 6.90
N SER A 123 19.27 14.35 7.98
CA SER A 123 20.72 14.28 8.17
C SER A 123 21.36 13.01 7.62
N LYS A 124 20.55 12.01 7.23
CA LYS A 124 20.99 10.68 6.75
C LYS A 124 21.84 9.92 7.76
N GLN A 125 21.57 10.14 9.05
CA GLN A 125 22.32 9.58 10.17
C GLN A 125 21.40 9.10 11.28
N CYS A 126 21.91 8.21 12.13
CA CYS A 126 21.26 7.88 13.39
C CYS A 126 21.46 9.06 14.34
N VAL A 127 20.36 9.62 14.84
CA VAL A 127 20.36 10.72 15.81
C VAL A 127 19.51 10.31 17.01
N SER A 128 19.57 11.06 18.11
CA SER A 128 18.78 10.72 19.29
C SER A 128 17.28 10.78 18.97
N ILE A 129 16.50 9.85 19.53
CA ILE A 129 15.05 9.77 19.25
C ILE A 129 14.29 11.07 19.61
N THR A 130 14.84 11.88 20.52
CA THR A 130 14.30 13.20 20.91
C THR A 130 14.41 14.26 19.83
N GLU A 131 15.25 14.04 18.82
CA GLU A 131 15.54 14.98 17.72
C GLU A 131 14.90 14.54 16.40
N THR A 132 14.25 13.36 16.36
CA THR A 132 13.65 12.82 15.14
C THR A 132 12.14 13.00 15.09
N ASP A 133 11.63 13.36 13.91
CA ASP A 133 10.20 13.36 13.58
C ASP A 133 9.69 11.97 13.17
N CYS A 134 10.38 10.90 13.61
CA CYS A 134 9.94 9.54 13.34
C CYS A 134 8.79 9.18 14.29
N ARG A 135 7.56 9.51 13.88
CA ARG A 135 6.34 9.09 14.57
C ARG A 135 6.11 7.60 14.31
N ILE A 136 6.19 6.82 15.39
CA ILE A 136 5.77 5.42 15.46
C ILE A 136 4.25 5.35 15.58
#